data_AF-A0A5J5NPZ0-F1
#
_entry.id   AF-A0A5J5NPZ0-F1
#
_cell.length_a   1.000
_cell.length_b   1.000
_cell.length_c   1.000
_cell.angle_alpha   90.00
_cell.angle_beta   90.00
_cell.angle_gamma   90.00
#
_symmetry.space_group_name_H-M   'P 1'
#
loop_
_entity.id
_entity.type
_entity.pdbx_description
1 polymer ?
#
loop_
_entity_poly.entity_id
_entity_poly.type
_entity_poly.pdbx_seq_one_letter_code
_entity_poly.pdbx_strand_id
1 'polypeptide(L)'
;MGLCFWFFLVFILWQMMNVPTQAAITVGGGVGINIGNGGGGDGGGVWFGGGININNNPTPSGPSVSKLNNAYTALQAWKSAITDDPLGVLKTWNGSDVCSYKGVFCSVDSSNEPFVVAIDLNHGNLQGTLVKELSFLTDITIFHLNSNRFSGTVPDTFNDLSLLQELDLSGNYFSGSFPMVTLYIPNLVYLDLRFNNFSGTIPEDLFYKRLDAIFLNNNLFEGELPSNIGNSPASVINLANNKFIGNIPASFGFMRSKLKEVLFLNNQLTGCIPQSVGLFSEMQVFDVSHNSLMGHLPDTMSCMSDIEVLNLAHNELSGVLPDIVCSLRSLMNLTVAYNFFSGFGQECSKSFYRDVGFDFSLNCLPGRDMQRPQPQCNVIPGSGLSCLRIPSPQPLVCGALFENLNPNVTPSSSSSPSP
;
A
#
# COMPACT_ATOMS: atom_id res chain seq x y z
N MET A 1 -3.78 16.60 -5.27
CA MET A 1 -2.66 15.64 -5.20
C MET A 1 -1.73 15.80 -3.97
N GLY A 2 -1.97 16.73 -3.03
CA GLY A 2 -1.05 16.92 -1.87
C GLY A 2 -1.60 16.60 -0.47
N LEU A 3 -2.90 16.35 -0.31
CA LEU A 3 -3.52 16.21 1.03
C LEU A 3 -3.61 14.76 1.53
N CYS A 4 -3.78 13.76 0.65
CA CYS A 4 -3.71 12.35 1.02
C CYS A 4 -2.27 11.93 1.40
N PHE A 5 -1.28 12.59 0.78
CA PHE A 5 0.15 12.38 0.97
C PHE A 5 0.63 12.74 2.39
N TRP A 6 0.10 13.83 2.95
CA TRP A 6 0.51 14.30 4.29
C TRP A 6 -0.09 13.47 5.43
N PHE A 7 -1.32 12.97 5.26
CA PHE A 7 -1.92 12.06 6.25
C PHE A 7 -1.22 10.71 6.29
N PHE A 8 -0.69 10.22 5.15
CA PHE A 8 -0.01 8.93 5.08
C PHE A 8 1.38 8.97 5.71
N LEU A 9 2.16 10.03 5.48
CA LEU A 9 3.48 10.24 6.11
C LEU A 9 3.38 10.43 7.63
N VAL A 10 2.34 11.16 8.11
CA VAL A 10 2.05 11.30 9.54
C VAL A 10 1.56 9.98 10.16
N PHE A 11 0.78 9.17 9.44
CA PHE A 11 0.32 7.86 9.91
C PHE A 11 1.46 6.83 9.96
N ILE A 12 2.38 6.83 8.99
CA ILE A 12 3.60 6.00 9.03
C ILE A 12 4.49 6.42 10.21
N LEU A 13 4.71 7.71 10.42
CA LEU A 13 5.47 8.21 11.58
C LEU A 13 4.78 7.83 12.91
N TRP A 14 3.44 7.83 12.96
CA TRP A 14 2.67 7.41 14.13
C TRP A 14 2.72 5.89 14.38
N GLN A 15 2.73 5.05 13.34
CA GLN A 15 2.93 3.61 13.46
C GLN A 15 4.37 3.25 13.87
N MET A 16 5.38 3.97 13.37
CA MET A 16 6.79 3.80 13.73
C MET A 16 7.07 4.14 15.21
N MET A 17 6.28 5.04 15.82
CA MET A 17 6.41 5.42 17.24
C MET A 17 5.71 4.48 18.23
N ASN A 18 4.85 3.55 17.77
CA ASN A 18 4.06 2.69 18.64
C ASN A 18 4.17 1.20 18.25
N VAL A 19 5.37 0.64 18.39
CA VAL A 19 5.53 -0.81 18.53
C VAL A 19 5.57 -1.12 20.03
N PRO A 20 4.54 -1.77 20.62
CA PRO A 20 4.58 -2.14 22.03
C PRO A 20 5.64 -3.22 22.25
N THR A 21 6.71 -2.87 22.96
CA THR A 21 7.62 -3.85 23.55
C THR A 21 6.84 -4.67 24.58
N GLN A 22 6.63 -5.96 24.33
CA GLN A 22 6.13 -6.86 25.35
C GLN A 22 7.15 -7.00 26.48
N ALA A 23 6.76 -6.56 27.69
CA ALA A 23 7.32 -7.06 28.94
C ALA A 23 6.20 -7.12 30.00
N ALA A 24 6.25 -8.16 30.83
CA ALA A 24 5.18 -8.65 31.67
C ALA A 24 4.98 -7.89 33.01
N ILE A 25 3.71 -7.83 33.44
CA ILE A 25 3.13 -7.85 34.80
C ILE A 25 3.85 -7.06 35.93
N THR A 26 3.20 -6.01 36.45
CA THR A 26 2.90 -5.85 37.90
C THR A 26 1.86 -4.75 38.17
N VAL A 27 1.16 -4.92 39.30
CA VAL A 27 -0.06 -4.25 39.76
C VAL A 27 0.21 -2.89 40.40
N GLY A 28 -0.68 -1.92 40.18
CA GLY A 28 -0.75 -0.70 41.01
C GLY A 28 -1.78 0.30 40.48
N GLY A 29 -2.90 0.45 41.19
CA GLY A 29 -3.99 1.36 40.82
C GLY A 29 -3.68 2.84 41.08
N GLY A 30 -4.51 3.70 40.51
CA GLY A 30 -4.54 5.12 40.89
C GLY A 30 -5.03 6.07 39.81
N VAL A 31 -6.34 6.38 39.86
CA VAL A 31 -7.00 7.69 39.68
C VAL A 31 -6.60 8.58 38.50
N GLY A 32 -7.63 8.95 37.72
CA GLY A 32 -7.50 9.64 36.44
C GLY A 32 -7.37 11.17 36.49
N ILE A 33 -7.25 11.74 35.30
CA ILE A 33 -7.56 13.13 35.01
C ILE A 33 -8.32 13.17 33.69
N ASN A 34 -9.52 13.75 33.78
CA ASN A 34 -10.46 13.99 32.70
C ASN A 34 -10.11 15.37 32.11
N ILE A 35 -9.86 15.46 30.80
CA ILE A 35 -9.99 16.73 30.06
C ILE A 35 -10.66 16.40 28.73
N GLY A 36 -11.96 16.70 28.66
CA GLY A 36 -12.68 16.74 27.40
C GLY A 36 -12.33 18.02 26.64
N ASN A 37 -12.29 17.94 25.32
CA ASN A 37 -12.73 19.04 24.49
C ASN A 37 -13.26 18.50 23.15
N GLY A 38 -14.48 18.90 22.81
CA GLY A 38 -15.14 18.61 21.55
C GLY A 38 -14.74 19.58 20.44
N GLY A 39 -15.02 19.16 19.21
CA GLY A 39 -14.82 19.85 17.94
C GLY A 39 -14.47 18.80 16.89
N GLY A 40 -15.28 18.44 15.89
CA GLY A 40 -16.17 19.28 15.08
C GLY A 40 -15.34 19.95 14.00
N GLY A 41 -15.23 19.33 12.81
CA GLY A 41 -14.49 19.90 11.67
C GLY A 41 -14.38 18.97 10.45
N ASP A 42 -15.39 19.08 9.58
CA ASP A 42 -15.32 19.21 8.11
C ASP A 42 -14.37 18.33 7.27
N GLY A 43 -14.93 17.26 6.71
CA GLY A 43 -14.39 16.54 5.55
C GLY A 43 -14.82 17.18 4.23
N GLY A 44 -14.03 18.15 3.75
CA GLY A 44 -14.19 18.76 2.42
C GLY A 44 -13.39 18.01 1.35
N GLY A 45 -14.03 17.08 0.66
CA GLY A 45 -13.47 16.42 -0.53
C GLY A 45 -13.52 17.35 -1.75
N VAL A 46 -12.36 17.67 -2.34
CA VAL A 46 -12.23 18.51 -3.53
C VAL A 46 -12.38 17.66 -4.80
N TRP A 47 -13.40 17.98 -5.58
CA TRP A 47 -13.70 17.42 -6.91
C TRP A 47 -12.63 17.78 -7.96
N PHE A 48 -12.20 16.81 -8.76
CA PHE A 48 -11.52 17.04 -10.04
C PHE A 48 -12.39 16.50 -11.18
N GLY A 49 -13.14 17.38 -11.84
CA GLY A 49 -13.94 17.04 -13.02
C GLY A 49 -13.06 16.96 -14.27
N GLY A 50 -12.92 15.75 -14.83
CA GLY A 50 -12.42 15.51 -16.18
C GLY A 50 -13.56 15.04 -17.08
N GLY A 51 -13.90 15.83 -18.09
CA GLY A 51 -14.98 15.53 -19.03
C GLY A 51 -14.69 14.34 -19.93
N ILE A 52 -15.68 13.45 -20.08
CA ILE A 52 -15.68 12.34 -21.04
C ILE A 52 -16.67 12.69 -22.15
N ASN A 53 -16.20 12.66 -23.40
CA ASN A 53 -17.02 12.83 -24.59
C ASN A 53 -17.48 11.44 -25.06
N ILE A 54 -18.78 11.14 -24.98
CA ILE A 54 -19.35 9.84 -25.39
C ILE A 54 -20.25 10.07 -26.60
N ASN A 55 -19.85 9.52 -27.75
CA ASN A 55 -20.68 9.43 -28.94
C ASN A 55 -21.67 8.27 -28.76
N ASN A 56 -22.97 8.60 -28.73
CA ASN A 56 -24.09 7.70 -28.53
C ASN A 56 -24.40 6.86 -29.78
N ASN A 57 -24.71 5.59 -29.56
CA ASN A 57 -25.65 4.85 -30.39
C ASN A 57 -26.59 4.06 -29.45
N PRO A 58 -27.92 4.30 -29.45
CA PRO A 58 -28.80 3.75 -28.44
C PRO A 58 -29.26 2.33 -28.80
N THR A 59 -28.97 1.38 -27.93
CA THR A 59 -29.66 0.07 -27.88
C THR A 59 -30.97 0.20 -27.09
N PRO A 60 -32.04 -0.56 -27.42
CA PRO A 60 -33.37 -0.34 -26.87
C PRO A 60 -33.45 -0.82 -25.41
N SER A 61 -33.78 0.10 -24.50
CA SER A 61 -34.01 -0.18 -23.08
C SER A 61 -35.35 -0.88 -22.86
N GLY A 62 -35.32 -2.01 -22.15
CA GLY A 62 -36.51 -2.64 -21.55
C GLY A 62 -37.20 -1.74 -20.51
N PRO A 63 -38.31 -2.18 -19.90
CA PRO A 63 -39.17 -1.33 -19.08
C PRO A 63 -38.40 -0.76 -17.87
N SER A 64 -38.41 0.57 -17.75
CA SER A 64 -37.63 1.33 -16.77
C SER A 64 -38.18 1.15 -15.35
N VAL A 65 -37.69 0.14 -14.64
CA VAL A 65 -37.76 0.14 -13.18
C VAL A 65 -36.91 1.32 -12.69
N SER A 66 -37.49 2.22 -11.88
CA SER A 66 -36.76 3.38 -11.35
C SER A 66 -35.44 2.95 -10.68
N LYS A 67 -34.34 3.66 -10.94
CA LYS A 67 -33.02 3.39 -10.34
C LYS A 67 -33.09 3.32 -8.81
N LEU A 68 -33.93 4.14 -8.19
CA LEU A 68 -34.16 4.10 -6.75
C LEU A 68 -34.90 2.84 -6.27
N ASN A 69 -35.73 2.21 -7.09
CA ASN A 69 -36.37 0.94 -6.71
C ASN A 69 -35.34 -0.20 -6.63
N ASN A 70 -34.37 -0.22 -7.54
CA ASN A 70 -33.25 -1.15 -7.49
C ASN A 70 -32.38 -0.89 -6.26
N ALA A 71 -32.05 0.37 -5.99
CA ALA A 71 -31.30 0.75 -4.80
C ALA A 71 -32.02 0.40 -3.50
N TYR A 72 -33.33 0.66 -3.42
CA TYR A 72 -34.16 0.27 -2.29
C TYR A 72 -34.11 -1.25 -2.07
N THR A 73 -34.27 -2.03 -3.13
CA THR A 73 -34.22 -3.49 -3.06
C THR A 73 -32.86 -3.98 -2.55
N ALA A 74 -31.77 -3.45 -3.08
CA ALA A 74 -30.40 -3.78 -2.66
C ALA A 74 -30.16 -3.45 -1.18
N LEU A 75 -30.51 -2.23 -0.77
CA LEU A 75 -30.24 -1.75 0.59
C LEU A 75 -31.12 -2.43 1.63
N GLN A 76 -32.36 -2.78 1.31
CA GLN A 76 -33.22 -3.55 2.24
C GLN A 76 -32.77 -5.01 2.34
N ALA A 77 -32.32 -5.62 1.24
CA ALA A 77 -31.69 -6.94 1.28
C ALA A 77 -30.42 -6.93 2.16
N TRP A 78 -29.57 -5.92 1.98
CA TRP A 78 -28.35 -5.79 2.76
C TRP A 78 -28.61 -5.47 4.23
N LYS A 79 -29.55 -4.56 4.52
CA LYS A 79 -30.03 -4.29 5.89
C LYS A 79 -30.48 -5.56 6.59
N SER A 80 -31.15 -6.47 5.88
CA SER A 80 -31.60 -7.76 6.42
C SER A 80 -30.45 -8.73 6.71
N ALA A 81 -29.31 -8.57 6.05
CA ALA A 81 -28.07 -9.33 6.30
C ALA A 81 -27.18 -8.70 7.39
N ILE A 82 -27.53 -7.51 7.87
CA ILE A 82 -26.87 -6.86 9.01
C ILE A 82 -27.55 -7.34 10.29
N THR A 83 -26.80 -8.08 11.09
CA THR A 83 -27.27 -8.78 12.28
C THR A 83 -27.12 -7.97 13.56
N ASP A 84 -26.24 -6.97 13.58
CA ASP A 84 -26.04 -6.08 14.73
C ASP A 84 -25.71 -4.64 14.28
N ASP A 85 -26.39 -3.66 14.88
CA ASP A 85 -26.24 -2.21 14.64
C ASP A 85 -26.33 -1.46 15.98
N PRO A 86 -25.27 -1.50 16.80
CA PRO A 86 -25.27 -0.96 18.15
C PRO A 86 -25.40 0.57 18.18
N LEU A 87 -25.01 1.26 17.11
CA LEU A 87 -25.08 2.72 17.00
C LEU A 87 -26.38 3.19 16.36
N GLY A 88 -27.23 2.27 15.88
CA GLY A 88 -28.47 2.59 15.18
C GLY A 88 -28.24 3.36 13.89
N VAL A 89 -27.15 3.08 13.17
CA VAL A 89 -26.80 3.71 11.89
C VAL A 89 -27.92 3.50 10.87
N LEU A 90 -28.52 2.32 10.84
CA LEU A 90 -29.53 1.91 9.86
C LEU A 90 -30.96 2.27 10.27
N LYS A 91 -31.14 3.03 11.36
CA LYS A 91 -32.47 3.49 11.81
C LYS A 91 -33.21 4.30 10.75
N THR A 92 -32.47 5.06 9.94
CA THR A 92 -33.01 5.89 8.85
C THR A 92 -33.33 5.09 7.59
N TRP A 93 -32.92 3.82 7.50
CA TRP A 93 -33.12 2.98 6.32
C TRP A 93 -34.55 2.42 6.27
N ASN A 94 -35.54 3.30 6.21
CA ASN A 94 -36.96 2.96 6.20
C ASN A 94 -37.72 3.82 5.18
N GLY A 95 -38.69 3.23 4.49
CA GLY A 95 -39.45 3.89 3.43
C GLY A 95 -38.68 3.98 2.11
N SER A 96 -39.34 4.50 1.07
CA SER A 96 -38.81 4.51 -0.30
C SER A 96 -37.78 5.61 -0.59
N ASP A 97 -37.62 6.58 0.30
CA ASP A 97 -36.64 7.68 0.13
C ASP A 97 -35.23 7.23 0.53
N VAL A 98 -34.61 6.44 -0.36
CA VAL A 98 -33.26 5.89 -0.19
C VAL A 98 -32.20 6.97 0.03
N CYS A 99 -32.38 8.16 -0.55
CA CYS A 99 -31.40 9.24 -0.42
C CYS A 99 -31.41 9.91 0.96
N SER A 100 -32.42 9.64 1.78
CA SER A 100 -32.46 10.05 3.20
C SER A 100 -31.72 9.09 4.14
N TYR A 101 -31.28 7.94 3.62
CA TYR A 101 -30.63 6.90 4.43
C TYR A 101 -29.25 7.39 4.87
N LYS A 102 -28.96 7.22 6.16
CA LYS A 102 -27.65 7.59 6.71
C LYS A 102 -26.57 6.75 6.04
N GLY A 103 -25.53 7.43 5.55
CA GLY A 103 -24.41 6.81 4.84
C GLY A 103 -24.69 6.47 3.37
N VAL A 104 -25.87 6.81 2.84
CA VAL A 104 -26.18 6.70 1.41
C VAL A 104 -26.17 8.09 0.81
N PHE A 105 -25.43 8.26 -0.29
CA PHE A 105 -25.30 9.54 -0.99
C PHE A 105 -25.83 9.39 -2.41
N CYS A 106 -26.69 10.32 -2.80
CA CYS A 106 -27.29 10.35 -4.12
C CYS A 106 -26.76 11.50 -4.97
N SER A 107 -26.80 11.30 -6.27
CA SER A 107 -26.69 12.36 -7.28
C SER A 107 -27.96 12.34 -8.14
N VAL A 108 -28.08 13.32 -9.04
CA VAL A 108 -29.16 13.40 -10.02
C VAL A 108 -28.59 13.30 -11.43
N ASP A 109 -29.31 12.64 -12.33
CA ASP A 109 -28.93 12.59 -13.74
C ASP A 109 -29.44 13.81 -14.52
N SER A 110 -29.20 13.84 -15.84
CA SER A 110 -29.67 14.93 -16.71
C SER A 110 -31.18 15.08 -16.78
N SER A 111 -31.92 14.03 -16.41
CA SER A 111 -33.39 14.02 -16.34
C SER A 111 -33.90 14.41 -14.94
N ASN A 112 -32.99 14.79 -14.03
CA ASN A 112 -33.27 15.10 -12.64
C ASN A 112 -33.80 13.89 -11.83
N GLU A 113 -33.53 12.67 -12.30
CA GLU A 113 -33.85 11.44 -11.57
C GLU A 113 -32.71 11.10 -10.60
N PRO A 114 -32.99 10.91 -9.30
CA PRO A 114 -31.98 10.58 -8.31
C PRO A 114 -31.47 9.14 -8.45
N PHE A 115 -30.19 8.93 -8.16
CA PHE A 115 -29.57 7.61 -8.08
C PHE A 115 -28.49 7.60 -6.98
N VAL A 116 -28.20 6.42 -6.44
CA VAL A 116 -27.16 6.24 -5.41
C VAL A 116 -25.78 6.26 -6.08
N VAL A 117 -24.93 7.20 -5.67
CA VAL A 117 -23.57 7.36 -6.20
C VAL A 117 -22.51 6.87 -5.21
N ALA A 118 -22.79 6.93 -3.90
CA ALA A 118 -21.84 6.46 -2.89
C ALA A 118 -22.55 5.85 -1.67
N ILE A 119 -21.86 4.91 -1.05
CA ILE A 119 -22.17 4.43 0.31
C ILE A 119 -20.91 4.60 1.15
N ASP A 120 -21.06 5.30 2.27
CA ASP A 120 -20.04 5.43 3.31
C ASP A 120 -20.68 5.09 4.67
N LEU A 121 -20.27 3.94 5.20
CA LEU A 121 -20.65 3.45 6.54
C LEU A 121 -19.43 3.27 7.44
N ASN A 122 -18.39 4.08 7.22
CA ASN A 122 -17.16 4.04 8.02
C ASN A 122 -17.47 4.19 9.52
N HIS A 123 -16.77 3.42 10.36
CA HIS A 123 -16.91 3.41 11.81
C HIS A 123 -18.34 3.12 12.32
N GLY A 124 -19.17 2.45 11.50
CA GLY A 124 -20.55 2.11 11.83
C GLY A 124 -20.68 1.05 12.92
N ASN A 125 -19.60 0.28 13.17
CA ASN A 125 -19.61 -0.85 14.08
C ASN A 125 -20.76 -1.84 13.73
N LEU A 126 -21.04 -2.01 12.44
CA LEU A 126 -22.10 -2.87 11.90
C LEU A 126 -21.59 -4.31 11.74
N GLN A 127 -22.39 -5.30 12.15
CA GLN A 127 -22.07 -6.72 11.94
C GLN A 127 -22.99 -7.33 10.90
N GLY A 128 -22.44 -8.11 9.98
CA GLY A 128 -23.24 -8.79 8.95
C GLY A 128 -22.37 -9.35 7.83
N THR A 129 -22.97 -9.52 6.66
CA THR A 129 -22.28 -9.93 5.43
C THR A 129 -22.66 -9.01 4.28
N LEU A 130 -21.83 -8.99 3.23
CA LEU A 130 -22.24 -8.41 1.95
C LEU A 130 -23.21 -9.37 1.24
N VAL A 131 -24.16 -8.81 0.48
CA VAL A 131 -25.16 -9.58 -0.27
C VAL A 131 -25.01 -9.31 -1.77
N LYS A 132 -25.42 -10.29 -2.59
CA LYS A 132 -25.31 -10.19 -4.05
C LYS A 132 -26.15 -9.04 -4.62
N GLU A 133 -27.27 -8.72 -3.99
CA GLU A 133 -28.21 -7.67 -4.41
C GLU A 133 -27.59 -6.27 -4.38
N LEU A 134 -26.47 -6.08 -3.68
CA LEU A 134 -25.69 -4.84 -3.76
C LEU A 134 -25.23 -4.53 -5.19
N SER A 135 -25.14 -5.54 -6.07
CA SER A 135 -24.81 -5.33 -7.50
C SER A 135 -25.89 -4.57 -8.28
N PHE A 136 -27.10 -4.41 -7.72
CA PHE A 136 -28.13 -3.56 -8.33
C PHE A 136 -27.84 -2.06 -8.23
N LEU A 137 -26.84 -1.67 -7.42
CA LEU A 137 -26.35 -0.30 -7.30
C LEU A 137 -25.37 0.04 -8.44
N THR A 138 -25.80 -0.14 -9.68
CA THR A 138 -24.92 -0.06 -10.88
C THR A 138 -24.26 1.30 -11.09
N ASP A 139 -24.83 2.37 -10.50
CA ASP A 139 -24.32 3.74 -10.62
C ASP A 139 -23.34 4.13 -9.48
N ILE A 140 -23.04 3.22 -8.55
CA ILE A 140 -22.16 3.52 -7.41
C ILE A 140 -20.70 3.70 -7.87
N THR A 141 -20.04 4.73 -7.36
CA THR A 141 -18.63 5.01 -7.60
C THR A 141 -17.76 4.80 -6.36
N ILE A 142 -18.34 4.93 -5.16
CA ILE A 142 -17.64 4.83 -3.88
C ILE A 142 -18.37 3.87 -2.95
N PHE A 143 -17.65 2.89 -2.41
CA PHE A 143 -18.16 1.95 -1.42
C PHE A 143 -17.17 1.82 -0.26
N HIS A 144 -17.43 2.51 0.85
CA HIS A 144 -16.57 2.57 2.02
C HIS A 144 -17.22 1.95 3.26
N LEU A 145 -16.57 0.94 3.83
CA LEU A 145 -17.01 0.16 4.98
C LEU A 145 -15.95 0.04 6.09
N ASN A 146 -14.98 0.97 6.14
CA ASN A 146 -13.89 0.96 7.11
C ASN A 146 -14.41 0.78 8.55
N SER A 147 -13.71 -0.01 9.37
CA SER A 147 -14.00 -0.17 10.81
C SER A 147 -15.44 -0.62 11.10
N ASN A 148 -15.80 -1.78 10.54
CA ASN A 148 -17.04 -2.49 10.84
C ASN A 148 -16.74 -3.93 11.26
N ARG A 149 -17.78 -4.75 11.39
CA ARG A 149 -17.72 -6.18 11.71
C ARG A 149 -18.30 -7.03 10.58
N PHE A 150 -18.16 -6.59 9.33
CA PHE A 150 -18.60 -7.40 8.18
C PHE A 150 -17.71 -8.63 8.02
N SER A 151 -18.31 -9.77 7.67
CA SER A 151 -17.62 -11.05 7.53
C SER A 151 -18.04 -11.76 6.25
N GLY A 152 -17.46 -12.94 5.98
CA GLY A 152 -17.67 -13.70 4.75
C GLY A 152 -16.73 -13.25 3.62
N THR A 153 -17.17 -13.40 2.38
CA THR A 153 -16.42 -13.04 1.17
C THR A 153 -17.06 -11.86 0.44
N VAL A 154 -16.30 -11.23 -0.46
CA VAL A 154 -16.86 -10.25 -1.41
C VAL A 154 -17.74 -10.99 -2.43
N PRO A 155 -18.98 -10.57 -2.69
CA PRO A 155 -19.86 -11.24 -3.65
C PRO A 155 -19.31 -11.20 -5.08
N ASP A 156 -19.39 -12.32 -5.81
CA ASP A 156 -18.91 -12.40 -7.20
C ASP A 156 -19.65 -11.46 -8.15
N THR A 157 -20.84 -10.98 -7.77
CA THR A 157 -21.63 -10.00 -8.55
C THR A 157 -21.08 -8.57 -8.46
N PHE A 158 -20.03 -8.31 -7.67
CA PHE A 158 -19.42 -6.99 -7.60
C PHE A 158 -18.76 -6.57 -8.93
N ASN A 159 -18.49 -7.51 -9.84
CA ASN A 159 -18.03 -7.21 -11.20
C ASN A 159 -19.07 -6.41 -12.02
N ASP A 160 -20.35 -6.47 -11.66
CA ASP A 160 -21.43 -5.70 -12.30
C ASP A 160 -21.40 -4.21 -11.91
N LEU A 161 -20.66 -3.83 -10.86
CA LEU A 161 -20.51 -2.45 -10.39
C LEU A 161 -19.54 -1.67 -11.29
N SER A 162 -19.94 -1.50 -12.55
CA SER A 162 -19.07 -1.01 -13.61
C SER A 162 -18.50 0.39 -13.37
N LEU A 163 -19.19 1.24 -12.61
CA LEU A 163 -18.75 2.60 -12.28
C LEU A 163 -17.96 2.70 -10.96
N LEU A 164 -17.80 1.60 -10.22
CA LEU A 164 -17.10 1.62 -8.94
C LEU A 164 -15.62 1.97 -9.14
N GLN A 165 -15.18 3.01 -8.45
CA GLN A 165 -13.83 3.56 -8.49
C GLN A 165 -13.07 3.29 -7.19
N GLU A 166 -13.76 3.41 -6.05
CA GLU A 166 -13.17 3.22 -4.72
C GLU A 166 -13.89 2.14 -3.95
N LEU A 167 -13.13 1.11 -3.55
CA LEU A 167 -13.61 0.04 -2.69
C LEU A 167 -12.75 -0.01 -1.43
N ASP A 168 -13.33 0.41 -0.30
CA ASP A 168 -12.70 0.31 1.02
C ASP A 168 -13.49 -0.67 1.89
N LEU A 169 -12.89 -1.84 2.14
CA LEU A 169 -13.42 -2.90 3.00
C LEU A 169 -12.55 -3.08 4.26
N SER A 170 -11.71 -2.10 4.57
CA SER A 170 -10.68 -2.23 5.60
C SER A 170 -11.23 -2.33 7.02
N GLY A 171 -10.50 -2.98 7.92
CA GLY A 171 -10.90 -3.08 9.33
C GLY A 171 -12.23 -3.82 9.51
N ASN A 172 -12.32 -5.02 8.94
CA ASN A 172 -13.47 -5.91 9.01
C ASN A 172 -13.00 -7.35 9.33
N TYR A 173 -13.91 -8.32 9.21
CA TYR A 173 -13.65 -9.75 9.39
C TYR A 173 -13.85 -10.53 8.08
N PHE A 174 -13.62 -9.91 6.92
CA PHE A 174 -13.65 -10.63 5.64
C PHE A 174 -12.56 -11.69 5.60
N SER A 175 -12.86 -12.84 5.02
CA SER A 175 -11.96 -14.01 5.01
C SER A 175 -12.05 -14.78 3.70
N GLY A 176 -11.22 -15.81 3.54
CA GLY A 176 -11.08 -16.59 2.32
C GLY A 176 -9.86 -16.18 1.51
N SER A 177 -9.83 -16.52 0.22
CA SER A 177 -8.76 -16.10 -0.69
C SER A 177 -8.89 -14.63 -1.07
N PHE A 178 -7.88 -14.08 -1.77
CA PHE A 178 -8.00 -12.78 -2.43
C PHE A 178 -9.30 -12.71 -3.26
N PRO A 179 -10.12 -11.63 -3.14
CA PRO A 179 -11.39 -11.52 -3.85
C PRO A 179 -11.16 -11.19 -5.33
N MET A 180 -10.97 -12.23 -6.16
CA MET A 180 -10.71 -12.11 -7.61
C MET A 180 -11.73 -11.23 -8.33
N VAL A 181 -12.99 -11.19 -7.86
CA VAL A 181 -14.04 -10.30 -8.39
C VAL A 181 -13.60 -8.83 -8.48
N THR A 182 -12.81 -8.35 -7.52
CA THR A 182 -12.30 -6.96 -7.51
C THR A 182 -11.42 -6.66 -8.71
N LEU A 183 -10.77 -7.67 -9.30
CA LEU A 183 -9.96 -7.50 -10.49
C LEU A 183 -10.81 -7.27 -11.74
N TYR A 184 -12.03 -7.78 -11.74
CA TYR A 184 -12.97 -7.66 -12.86
C TYR A 184 -13.83 -6.41 -12.82
N ILE A 185 -13.74 -5.58 -11.77
CA ILE A 185 -14.43 -4.29 -11.68
C ILE A 185 -13.73 -3.27 -12.61
N PRO A 186 -14.33 -2.84 -13.74
CA PRO A 186 -13.59 -2.19 -14.82
C PRO A 186 -12.88 -0.89 -14.44
N ASN A 187 -13.56 -0.03 -13.66
CA ASN A 187 -13.10 1.32 -13.34
C ASN A 187 -12.51 1.47 -11.94
N LEU A 188 -12.24 0.35 -11.25
CA LEU A 188 -11.66 0.37 -9.91
C LEU A 188 -10.23 0.92 -9.95
N VAL A 189 -9.98 1.96 -9.16
CA VAL A 189 -8.67 2.64 -9.03
C VAL A 189 -8.11 2.58 -7.61
N TYR A 190 -8.96 2.43 -6.60
CA TYR A 190 -8.56 2.34 -5.19
C TYR A 190 -9.12 1.05 -4.59
N LEU A 191 -8.23 0.19 -4.09
CA LEU A 191 -8.59 -1.06 -3.42
C LEU A 191 -7.94 -1.13 -2.04
N ASP A 192 -8.78 -1.10 -1.01
CA ASP A 192 -8.35 -1.21 0.39
C ASP A 192 -9.02 -2.41 1.08
N LEU A 193 -8.22 -3.44 1.34
CA LEU A 193 -8.60 -4.68 2.02
C LEU A 193 -7.84 -4.87 3.34
N ARG A 194 -7.15 -3.84 3.84
CA ARG A 194 -6.28 -3.98 5.02
C ARG A 194 -7.05 -4.32 6.29
N PHE A 195 -6.37 -4.91 7.28
CA PHE A 195 -6.98 -5.33 8.55
C PHE A 195 -8.21 -6.24 8.33
N ASN A 196 -8.01 -7.36 7.66
CA ASN A 196 -9.00 -8.42 7.45
C ASN A 196 -8.34 -9.79 7.68
N ASN A 197 -9.04 -10.87 7.33
CA ASN A 197 -8.60 -12.26 7.46
C ASN A 197 -8.44 -12.94 6.09
N PHE A 198 -8.13 -12.19 5.02
CA PHE A 198 -7.84 -12.79 3.72
C PHE A 198 -6.54 -13.60 3.77
N SER A 199 -6.48 -14.71 3.04
CA SER A 199 -5.41 -15.71 3.10
C SER A 199 -5.04 -16.26 1.72
N GLY A 200 -4.00 -17.09 1.66
CA GLY A 200 -3.50 -17.65 0.40
C GLY A 200 -2.63 -16.65 -0.37
N THR A 201 -2.43 -16.91 -1.65
CA THR A 201 -1.54 -16.10 -2.50
C THR A 201 -2.26 -14.88 -3.10
N ILE A 202 -1.47 -13.86 -3.45
CA ILE A 202 -1.94 -12.75 -4.29
C ILE A 202 -1.85 -13.16 -5.77
N PRO A 203 -2.89 -12.95 -6.58
CA PRO A 203 -2.87 -13.25 -8.01
C PRO A 203 -1.99 -12.26 -8.79
N GLU A 204 -1.30 -12.74 -9.82
CA GLU A 204 -0.49 -11.88 -10.71
C GLU A 204 -1.35 -10.78 -11.38
N ASP A 205 -2.60 -11.10 -11.74
CA ASP A 205 -3.55 -10.18 -12.39
C ASP A 205 -3.76 -8.87 -11.60
N LEU A 206 -3.55 -8.87 -10.28
CA LEU A 206 -3.60 -7.66 -9.45
C LEU A 206 -2.64 -6.59 -9.97
N PHE A 207 -1.42 -6.97 -10.34
CA PHE A 207 -0.38 -6.03 -10.75
C PHE A 207 -0.43 -5.66 -12.22
N TYR A 208 -1.37 -6.23 -12.99
CA TYR A 208 -1.74 -5.74 -14.32
C TYR A 208 -2.92 -4.78 -14.30
N LYS A 209 -3.71 -4.81 -13.22
CA LYS A 209 -4.85 -3.92 -13.06
C LYS A 209 -4.40 -2.47 -12.87
N ARG A 210 -5.14 -1.55 -13.48
CA ARG A 210 -4.91 -0.10 -13.40
C ARG A 210 -5.39 0.49 -12.07
N LEU A 211 -4.84 0.01 -10.96
CA LEU A 211 -5.02 0.58 -9.63
C LEU A 211 -3.99 1.69 -9.40
N ASP A 212 -4.37 2.73 -8.66
CA ASP A 212 -3.47 3.76 -8.14
C ASP A 212 -2.99 3.40 -6.72
N ALA A 213 -3.85 2.80 -5.90
CA ALA A 213 -3.51 2.41 -4.53
C ALA A 213 -3.97 0.99 -4.20
N ILE A 214 -3.06 0.21 -3.61
CA ILE A 214 -3.27 -1.19 -3.23
C ILE A 214 -2.89 -1.36 -1.75
N PHE A 215 -3.89 -1.55 -0.88
CA PHE A 215 -3.69 -1.80 0.55
C PHE A 215 -4.16 -3.19 0.93
N LEU A 216 -3.21 -4.08 1.22
CA LEU A 216 -3.46 -5.48 1.61
C LEU A 216 -2.83 -5.82 2.96
N ASN A 217 -2.32 -4.82 3.69
CA ASN A 217 -1.60 -5.04 4.94
C ASN A 217 -2.49 -5.61 6.05
N ASN A 218 -1.87 -6.27 7.03
CA ASN A 218 -2.56 -6.87 8.17
C ASN A 218 -3.65 -7.87 7.74
N ASN A 219 -3.24 -8.82 6.92
CA ASN A 219 -4.02 -9.98 6.49
C ASN A 219 -3.22 -11.27 6.79
N LEU A 220 -3.65 -12.39 6.22
CA LEU A 220 -3.01 -13.69 6.33
C LEU A 220 -2.47 -14.16 4.95
N PHE A 221 -2.18 -13.24 4.03
CA PHE A 221 -1.63 -13.59 2.72
C PHE A 221 -0.25 -14.24 2.87
N GLU A 222 0.02 -15.23 2.04
CA GLU A 222 1.22 -16.06 2.07
C GLU A 222 1.74 -16.38 0.67
N GLY A 223 2.82 -17.15 0.59
CA GLY A 223 3.51 -17.47 -0.66
C GLY A 223 4.49 -16.38 -1.08
N GLU A 224 5.02 -16.50 -2.29
CA GLU A 224 5.98 -15.55 -2.84
C GLU A 224 5.29 -14.30 -3.42
N LEU A 225 6.02 -13.18 -3.46
CA LEU A 225 5.57 -12.00 -4.17
C LEU A 225 5.50 -12.29 -5.69
N PRO A 226 4.38 -11.97 -6.37
CA PRO A 226 4.28 -12.16 -7.81
C PRO A 226 5.40 -11.48 -8.59
N SER A 227 5.95 -12.19 -9.57
CA SER A 227 7.09 -11.71 -10.36
C SER A 227 6.78 -10.43 -11.15
N ASN A 228 5.51 -10.16 -11.42
CA ASN A 228 5.04 -8.99 -12.13
C ASN A 228 4.69 -7.80 -11.20
N ILE A 229 4.99 -7.84 -9.91
CA ILE A 229 4.67 -6.76 -8.96
C ILE A 229 5.21 -5.39 -9.40
N GLY A 230 6.39 -5.37 -10.05
CA GLY A 230 6.96 -4.16 -10.64
C GLY A 230 6.18 -3.58 -11.82
N ASN A 231 5.28 -4.35 -12.46
CA ASN A 231 4.45 -3.90 -13.58
C ASN A 231 3.27 -3.03 -13.15
N SER A 232 2.98 -3.00 -11.85
CA SER A 232 1.85 -2.25 -11.33
C SER A 232 1.98 -0.75 -11.65
N PRO A 233 0.91 -0.11 -12.16
CA PRO A 233 0.87 1.33 -12.34
C PRO A 233 0.58 2.10 -11.04
N ALA A 234 0.40 1.39 -9.92
CA ALA A 234 0.07 1.98 -8.63
C ALA A 234 1.15 2.95 -8.14
N SER A 235 0.72 3.99 -7.45
CA SER A 235 1.59 4.88 -6.70
C SER A 235 1.92 4.33 -5.31
N VAL A 236 1.03 3.52 -4.72
CA VAL A 236 1.21 2.93 -3.39
C VAL A 236 0.89 1.44 -3.39
N ILE A 237 1.82 0.65 -2.86
CA ILE A 237 1.61 -0.78 -2.57
C ILE A 237 1.98 -1.05 -1.11
N ASN A 238 0.99 -1.45 -0.31
CA ASN A 238 1.19 -1.84 1.08
C ASN A 238 0.81 -3.30 1.30
N LEU A 239 1.83 -4.14 1.51
CA LEU A 239 1.72 -5.57 1.80
C LEU A 239 2.21 -5.92 3.22
N ALA A 240 2.39 -4.92 4.08
CA ALA A 240 2.93 -5.08 5.42
C ALA A 240 2.13 -6.05 6.30
N ASN A 241 2.77 -6.65 7.31
CA ASN A 241 2.10 -7.50 8.30
C ASN A 241 1.31 -8.66 7.65
N ASN A 242 1.99 -9.45 6.83
CA ASN A 242 1.46 -10.67 6.20
C ASN A 242 2.46 -11.81 6.43
N LYS A 243 2.38 -12.88 5.63
CA LYS A 243 3.25 -14.05 5.68
C LYS A 243 3.98 -14.29 4.35
N PHE A 244 4.28 -13.23 3.59
CA PHE A 244 5.01 -13.38 2.32
C PHE A 244 6.40 -13.95 2.56
N ILE A 245 6.76 -14.96 1.79
CA ILE A 245 8.05 -15.67 1.83
C ILE A 245 8.84 -15.43 0.53
N GLY A 246 10.06 -15.95 0.50
CA GLY A 246 10.90 -15.91 -0.71
C GLY A 246 11.49 -14.53 -0.96
N ASN A 247 11.99 -14.34 -2.18
CA ASN A 247 12.75 -13.14 -2.52
C ASN A 247 11.84 -11.99 -2.98
N ILE A 248 12.32 -10.75 -2.82
CA ILE A 248 11.81 -9.65 -3.64
C ILE A 248 12.18 -9.96 -5.09
N PRO A 249 11.22 -10.03 -6.04
CA PRO A 249 11.50 -10.45 -7.41
C PRO A 249 12.54 -9.56 -8.08
N ALA A 250 13.48 -10.15 -8.82
CA ALA A 250 14.51 -9.39 -9.53
C ALA A 250 13.92 -8.39 -10.55
N SER A 251 12.70 -8.65 -11.03
CA SER A 251 11.94 -7.78 -11.91
C SER A 251 11.45 -6.48 -11.26
N PHE A 252 11.50 -6.39 -9.93
CA PHE A 252 10.99 -5.25 -9.16
C PHE A 252 11.84 -3.99 -9.37
N GLY A 253 11.42 -3.15 -10.33
CA GLY A 253 12.09 -1.90 -10.69
C GLY A 253 12.43 -1.74 -12.16
N PHE A 254 12.29 -2.78 -13.00
CA PHE A 254 12.57 -2.64 -14.43
C PHE A 254 11.49 -1.91 -15.24
N MET A 255 10.34 -1.63 -14.64
CA MET A 255 9.24 -0.94 -15.31
C MET A 255 9.22 0.52 -14.86
N ARG A 256 8.87 1.43 -15.78
CA ARG A 256 8.65 2.87 -15.50
C ARG A 256 7.40 3.06 -14.66
N SER A 257 7.41 2.51 -13.46
CA SER A 257 6.32 2.57 -12.50
C SER A 257 6.29 3.95 -11.84
N LYS A 258 5.10 4.34 -11.39
CA LYS A 258 4.85 5.54 -10.59
C LYS A 258 4.90 5.26 -9.08
N LEU A 259 5.48 4.12 -8.69
CA LEU A 259 5.58 3.72 -7.29
C LEU A 259 6.33 4.78 -6.50
N LYS A 260 5.60 5.40 -5.57
CA LYS A 260 6.08 6.35 -4.59
C LYS A 260 6.30 5.67 -3.25
N GLU A 261 5.44 4.73 -2.91
CA GLU A 261 5.47 4.11 -1.59
C GLU A 261 5.31 2.60 -1.67
N VAL A 262 6.27 1.91 -1.08
CA VAL A 262 6.31 0.44 -1.01
C VAL A 262 6.57 0.04 0.44
N LEU A 263 5.59 -0.67 1.01
CA LEU A 263 5.61 -1.12 2.40
C LEU A 263 5.47 -2.65 2.42
N PHE A 264 6.59 -3.35 2.60
CA PHE A 264 6.66 -4.81 2.73
C PHE A 264 7.07 -5.25 4.15
N LEU A 265 7.04 -4.33 5.13
CA LEU A 265 7.51 -4.61 6.48
C LEU A 265 6.74 -5.74 7.17
N ASN A 266 7.40 -6.41 8.11
CA ASN A 266 6.84 -7.48 8.93
C ASN A 266 6.24 -8.61 8.06
N ASN A 267 7.11 -9.23 7.29
CA ASN A 267 6.87 -10.42 6.49
C ASN A 267 7.99 -11.44 6.74
N GLN A 268 8.09 -12.48 5.92
CA GLN A 268 9.12 -13.52 5.97
C GLN A 268 9.97 -13.50 4.70
N LEU A 269 10.16 -12.32 4.10
CA LEU A 269 10.95 -12.17 2.87
C LEU A 269 12.41 -12.48 3.15
N THR A 270 13.05 -13.17 2.21
CA THR A 270 14.45 -13.60 2.28
C THR A 270 15.24 -13.14 1.05
N GLY A 271 16.50 -13.55 0.97
CA GLY A 271 17.36 -13.22 -0.17
C GLY A 271 17.78 -11.76 -0.19
N CYS A 272 18.24 -11.30 -1.35
CA CYS A 272 18.84 -9.96 -1.49
C CYS A 272 17.79 -8.92 -1.93
N ILE A 273 18.01 -7.67 -1.56
CA ILE A 273 17.35 -6.54 -2.21
C ILE A 273 17.88 -6.44 -3.66
N PRO A 274 17.03 -6.51 -4.69
CA PRO A 274 17.49 -6.55 -6.08
C PRO A 274 18.01 -5.19 -6.55
N GLN A 275 18.98 -5.21 -7.47
CA GLN A 275 19.58 -3.99 -8.05
C GLN A 275 18.55 -3.13 -8.79
N SER A 276 17.47 -3.71 -9.28
CA SER A 276 16.40 -2.99 -9.97
C SER A 276 15.66 -2.00 -9.07
N VAL A 277 15.66 -2.16 -7.74
CA VAL A 277 15.00 -1.20 -6.81
C VAL A 277 15.46 0.23 -7.01
N GLY A 278 16.75 0.44 -7.29
CA GLY A 278 17.31 1.78 -7.52
C GLY A 278 16.77 2.49 -8.77
N LEU A 279 16.03 1.80 -9.63
CA LEU A 279 15.40 2.38 -10.81
C LEU A 279 14.08 3.10 -10.48
N PHE A 280 13.53 2.95 -9.27
CA PHE A 280 12.39 3.75 -8.83
C PHE A 280 12.87 5.13 -8.34
N SER A 281 13.23 6.01 -9.26
CA SER A 281 13.77 7.34 -8.94
C SER A 281 12.76 8.26 -8.23
N GLU A 282 11.46 8.05 -8.46
CA GLU A 282 10.35 8.81 -7.85
C GLU A 282 9.85 8.20 -6.52
N MET A 283 10.50 7.12 -6.04
CA MET A 283 10.10 6.47 -4.79
C MET A 283 10.47 7.33 -3.59
N GLN A 284 9.50 7.56 -2.70
CA GLN A 284 9.59 8.40 -1.51
C GLN A 284 9.64 7.58 -0.22
N VAL A 285 8.97 6.42 -0.18
CA VAL A 285 8.98 5.52 0.97
C VAL A 285 9.30 4.09 0.53
N PHE A 286 10.35 3.52 1.12
CA PHE A 286 10.69 2.12 0.98
C PHE A 286 10.91 1.50 2.38
N ASP A 287 9.94 0.70 2.82
CA ASP A 287 10.01 -0.02 4.09
C ASP A 287 9.96 -1.53 3.87
N VAL A 288 11.08 -2.18 4.10
CA VAL A 288 11.22 -3.65 4.08
C VAL A 288 11.67 -4.18 5.44
N SER A 289 11.46 -3.40 6.50
CA SER A 289 11.89 -3.77 7.84
C SER A 289 11.19 -5.02 8.37
N HIS A 290 11.77 -5.68 9.38
CA HIS A 290 11.19 -6.87 9.99
C HIS A 290 10.96 -8.00 8.96
N ASN A 291 12.03 -8.37 8.28
CA ASN A 291 12.10 -9.50 7.36
C ASN A 291 13.40 -10.29 7.63
N SER A 292 13.74 -11.23 6.75
CA SER A 292 14.99 -11.98 6.76
C SER A 292 15.83 -11.68 5.51
N LEU A 293 15.81 -10.43 5.04
CA LEU A 293 16.60 -10.00 3.89
C LEU A 293 18.08 -10.03 4.21
N MET A 294 18.89 -10.53 3.29
CA MET A 294 20.31 -10.80 3.47
C MET A 294 21.16 -10.08 2.41
N GLY A 295 22.48 -10.22 2.54
CA GLY A 295 23.43 -9.68 1.56
C GLY A 295 23.66 -8.19 1.73
N HIS A 296 24.25 -7.56 0.71
CA HIS A 296 24.60 -6.14 0.76
C HIS A 296 23.51 -5.30 0.10
N LEU A 297 23.47 -4.01 0.45
CA LEU A 297 22.64 -3.06 -0.28
C LEU A 297 23.07 -2.96 -1.74
N PRO A 298 22.11 -2.83 -2.67
CA PRO A 298 22.43 -2.65 -4.08
C PRO A 298 23.06 -1.27 -4.33
N ASP A 299 24.06 -1.22 -5.21
CA ASP A 299 24.77 0.03 -5.54
C ASP A 299 23.83 1.06 -6.19
N THR A 300 22.79 0.57 -6.87
CA THR A 300 21.74 1.38 -7.51
C THR A 300 20.85 2.14 -6.54
N MET A 301 20.85 1.84 -5.23
CA MET A 301 20.12 2.65 -4.24
C MET A 301 20.58 4.11 -4.23
N SER A 302 21.81 4.38 -4.70
CA SER A 302 22.30 5.74 -4.96
C SER A 302 21.46 6.56 -5.96
N CYS A 303 20.61 5.90 -6.75
CA CYS A 303 19.79 6.52 -7.79
C CYS A 303 18.35 6.85 -7.35
N MET A 304 17.97 6.51 -6.12
CA MET A 304 16.67 6.83 -5.56
C MET A 304 16.64 8.30 -5.10
N SER A 305 16.49 9.24 -6.04
CA SER A 305 16.67 10.67 -5.77
C SER A 305 15.61 11.28 -4.86
N ASP A 306 14.40 10.73 -4.89
CA ASP A 306 13.23 11.28 -4.19
C ASP A 306 12.93 10.54 -2.88
N ILE A 307 13.78 9.59 -2.46
CA ILE A 307 13.57 8.81 -1.25
C ILE A 307 13.62 9.70 -0.01
N GLU A 308 12.57 9.67 0.79
CA GLU A 308 12.42 10.42 2.03
C GLU A 308 12.55 9.50 3.25
N VAL A 309 11.95 8.30 3.17
CA VAL A 309 11.98 7.30 4.24
C VAL A 309 12.51 5.97 3.70
N LEU A 310 13.68 5.57 4.20
CA LEU A 310 14.30 4.29 3.90
C LEU A 310 14.43 3.47 5.19
N ASN A 311 13.57 2.48 5.36
CA ASN A 311 13.55 1.62 6.54
C ASN A 311 13.91 0.17 6.16
N LEU A 312 15.11 -0.22 6.61
CA LEU A 312 15.72 -1.53 6.37
C LEU A 312 15.95 -2.29 7.69
N ALA A 313 15.36 -1.81 8.78
CA ALA A 313 15.60 -2.33 10.12
C ALA A 313 15.22 -3.80 10.27
N HIS A 314 15.78 -4.49 11.27
CA HIS A 314 15.39 -5.86 11.61
C HIS A 314 15.42 -6.81 10.40
N ASN A 315 16.61 -6.93 9.83
CA ASN A 315 16.93 -7.84 8.73
C ASN A 315 18.30 -8.49 8.99
N GLU A 316 18.80 -9.24 8.01
CA GLU A 316 20.09 -9.92 8.02
C GLU A 316 21.07 -9.29 7.01
N LEU A 317 20.91 -7.99 6.72
CA LEU A 317 21.74 -7.26 5.77
C LEU A 317 23.16 -7.08 6.32
N SER A 318 24.15 -7.13 5.44
CA SER A 318 25.57 -7.13 5.79
C SER A 318 26.40 -6.28 4.83
N GLY A 319 27.71 -6.21 5.10
CA GLY A 319 28.65 -5.41 4.32
C GLY A 319 28.77 -3.99 4.83
N VAL A 320 29.03 -3.05 3.91
CA VAL A 320 29.25 -1.64 4.23
C VAL A 320 28.08 -0.80 3.73
N LEU A 321 27.55 0.08 4.58
CA LEU A 321 26.58 1.12 4.16
C LEU A 321 27.35 2.24 3.43
N PRO A 322 27.14 2.44 2.12
CA PRO A 322 27.91 3.42 1.36
C PRO A 322 27.46 4.86 1.66
N ASP A 323 28.41 5.80 1.63
CA ASP A 323 28.16 7.23 1.92
C ASP A 323 27.08 7.86 1.07
N ILE A 324 26.99 7.41 -0.18
CA ILE A 324 26.03 7.94 -1.14
C ILE A 324 24.58 7.82 -0.64
N VAL A 325 24.25 6.74 0.09
CA VAL A 325 22.91 6.50 0.65
C VAL A 325 22.59 7.56 1.72
N CYS A 326 23.53 7.85 2.61
CA CYS A 326 23.33 8.86 3.66
C CYS A 326 23.37 10.30 3.14
N SER A 327 23.87 10.49 1.92
CA SER A 327 23.91 11.79 1.23
C SER A 327 22.78 11.99 0.20
N LEU A 328 21.80 11.07 0.14
CA LEU A 328 20.64 11.22 -0.73
C LEU A 328 19.87 12.49 -0.36
N ARG A 329 19.59 13.31 -1.37
CA ARG A 329 19.16 14.71 -1.18
C ARG A 329 17.85 14.85 -0.41
N SER A 330 16.92 13.94 -0.65
CA SER A 330 15.55 14.00 -0.10
C SER A 330 15.39 13.19 1.19
N LEU A 331 16.43 12.47 1.61
CA LEU A 331 16.36 11.50 2.70
C LEU A 331 16.18 12.20 4.04
N MET A 332 15.06 11.91 4.70
CA MET A 332 14.70 12.46 6.01
C MET A 332 14.84 11.42 7.12
N ASN A 333 14.57 10.15 6.82
CA ASN A 333 14.66 9.05 7.78
C ASN A 333 15.37 7.86 7.15
N LEU A 334 16.42 7.39 7.82
CA LEU A 334 17.17 6.20 7.45
C LEU A 334 17.36 5.30 8.66
N THR A 335 16.71 4.15 8.63
CA THR A 335 16.91 3.14 9.68
C THR A 335 17.52 1.87 9.08
N VAL A 336 18.73 1.52 9.53
CA VAL A 336 19.38 0.22 9.25
C VAL A 336 19.63 -0.57 10.53
N ALA A 337 18.94 -0.21 11.61
CA ALA A 337 19.11 -0.84 12.91
C ALA A 337 18.83 -2.35 12.87
N TYR A 338 19.41 -3.10 13.82
CA TYR A 338 19.22 -4.54 13.91
C TYR A 338 19.61 -5.31 12.63
N ASN A 339 20.74 -4.97 12.01
CA ASN A 339 21.33 -5.69 10.89
C ASN A 339 22.75 -6.19 11.24
N PHE A 340 23.55 -6.59 10.27
CA PHE A 340 24.91 -7.11 10.40
C PHE A 340 25.91 -6.27 9.60
N PHE A 341 25.66 -4.97 9.42
CA PHE A 341 26.62 -4.08 8.78
C PHE A 341 27.92 -4.02 9.58
N SER A 342 29.05 -4.20 8.88
CA SER A 342 30.38 -4.25 9.47
C SER A 342 31.16 -2.95 9.36
N GLY A 343 30.65 -2.01 8.57
CA GLY A 343 31.20 -0.66 8.45
C GLY A 343 30.19 0.27 7.81
N PHE A 344 30.36 1.57 8.05
CA PHE A 344 29.65 2.62 7.35
C PHE A 344 30.66 3.57 6.72
N GLY A 345 30.26 4.20 5.62
CA GLY A 345 31.02 5.29 5.05
C GLY A 345 31.18 6.47 6.02
N GLN A 346 32.06 7.41 5.64
CA GLN A 346 32.41 8.55 6.46
C GLN A 346 31.27 9.55 6.65
N GLU A 347 30.49 9.85 5.61
CA GLU A 347 29.30 10.71 5.67
C GLU A 347 28.22 10.07 6.54
N CYS A 348 27.93 8.78 6.34
CA CYS A 348 27.01 8.05 7.22
C CYS A 348 27.45 8.10 8.69
N SER A 349 28.75 8.01 8.94
CA SER A 349 29.31 8.10 10.29
C SER A 349 29.16 9.47 10.94
N LYS A 350 28.96 10.55 10.18
CA LYS A 350 28.70 11.91 10.70
C LYS A 350 27.24 12.10 11.12
N SER A 351 26.31 11.43 10.44
CA SER A 351 24.87 11.54 10.70
C SER A 351 24.43 10.95 12.05
N PHE A 352 25.23 10.05 12.64
CA PHE A 352 24.98 9.38 13.93
C PHE A 352 24.70 10.35 15.10
N TYR A 353 25.17 11.60 15.01
CA TYR A 353 25.08 12.58 16.11
C TYR A 353 24.31 13.85 15.74
N ARG A 354 23.85 13.98 14.49
CA ARG A 354 23.31 15.25 13.97
C ARG A 354 21.88 15.17 13.46
N ASP A 355 21.44 13.99 13.01
CA ASP A 355 20.22 13.90 12.22
C ASP A 355 19.14 13.09 12.97
N VAL A 356 18.09 13.78 13.41
CA VAL A 356 16.87 13.14 13.93
C VAL A 356 16.25 12.33 12.79
N GLY A 357 16.03 11.03 13.01
CA GLY A 357 15.49 10.12 11.98
C GLY A 357 16.49 9.11 11.44
N PHE A 358 17.74 9.10 11.93
CA PHE A 358 18.74 8.09 11.55
C PHE A 358 18.97 7.12 12.71
N ASP A 359 18.73 5.82 12.48
CA ASP A 359 19.01 4.79 13.49
C ASP A 359 19.84 3.65 12.91
N PHE A 360 21.03 3.53 13.49
CA PHE A 360 22.08 2.61 13.09
C PHE A 360 22.49 1.63 14.21
N SER A 361 21.71 1.59 15.29
CA SER A 361 21.96 0.73 16.43
C SER A 361 21.91 -0.76 16.06
N LEU A 362 22.52 -1.58 16.90
CA LEU A 362 22.46 -3.04 16.84
C LEU A 362 22.90 -3.60 15.48
N ASN A 363 24.01 -3.06 14.99
CA ASN A 363 24.81 -3.58 13.89
C ASN A 363 26.11 -4.22 14.40
N CYS A 364 27.06 -4.49 13.51
CA CYS A 364 28.34 -5.13 13.81
C CYS A 364 29.53 -4.20 13.57
N LEU A 365 29.41 -2.93 13.99
CA LEU A 365 30.43 -1.90 13.78
C LEU A 365 31.53 -1.97 14.84
N PRO A 366 32.80 -2.20 14.48
CA PRO A 366 33.89 -2.24 15.44
C PRO A 366 34.09 -0.89 16.14
N GLY A 367 34.25 -0.91 17.46
CA GLY A 367 34.58 0.28 18.25
C GLY A 367 33.46 1.32 18.35
N ARG A 368 32.20 0.94 18.08
CA ARG A 368 31.01 1.80 18.23
C ARG A 368 30.14 1.32 19.37
N ASP A 369 29.44 2.26 20.00
CA ASP A 369 28.44 1.97 21.04
C ASP A 369 27.12 1.49 20.44
N MET A 370 26.26 0.90 21.30
CA MET A 370 24.94 0.40 20.93
C MET A 370 24.96 -0.62 19.77
N GLN A 371 26.03 -1.42 19.67
CA GLN A 371 26.18 -2.46 18.67
C GLN A 371 25.82 -3.83 19.24
N ARG A 372 25.63 -4.83 18.35
CA ARG A 372 25.34 -6.20 18.77
C ARG A 372 26.47 -6.74 19.66
N PRO A 373 26.13 -7.51 20.71
CA PRO A 373 27.12 -8.14 21.55
C PRO A 373 27.81 -9.30 20.82
N GLN A 374 29.08 -9.52 21.10
CA GLN A 374 29.75 -10.76 20.72
C GLN A 374 29.09 -11.95 21.46
N PRO A 375 28.93 -13.13 20.82
CA PRO A 375 29.51 -13.55 19.53
C PRO A 375 28.61 -13.32 18.30
N GLN A 376 27.53 -12.53 18.40
CA GLN A 376 26.53 -12.42 17.31
C GLN A 376 27.12 -11.90 15.99
N CYS A 377 28.18 -11.09 16.06
CA CYS A 377 28.86 -10.53 14.88
C CYS A 377 29.96 -11.43 14.29
N ASN A 378 30.20 -12.61 14.86
CA ASN A 378 31.22 -13.53 14.34
C ASN A 378 30.76 -14.30 13.10
N VAL A 379 29.45 -14.36 12.85
CA VAL A 379 28.87 -15.02 11.70
C VAL A 379 28.20 -13.97 10.84
N ILE A 380 28.58 -13.89 9.57
CA ILE A 380 27.92 -13.05 8.58
C ILE A 380 26.77 -13.86 7.98
N PRO A 381 25.50 -13.47 8.18
CA PRO A 381 24.39 -14.16 7.56
C PRO A 381 24.51 -14.14 6.03
N GLY A 382 24.23 -15.27 5.39
CA GLY A 382 24.18 -15.35 3.92
C GLY A 382 25.56 -15.38 3.26
N SER A 383 26.61 -15.80 3.95
CA SER A 383 27.99 -15.88 3.41
C SER A 383 28.17 -16.77 2.16
N GLY A 384 27.17 -17.58 1.81
CA GLY A 384 27.11 -18.37 0.56
C GLY A 384 26.13 -17.84 -0.49
N LEU A 385 25.45 -16.72 -0.22
CA LEU A 385 24.44 -16.14 -1.10
C LEU A 385 25.11 -15.28 -2.18
N SER A 386 24.91 -15.62 -3.46
CA SER A 386 25.38 -14.81 -4.58
C SER A 386 24.30 -13.81 -4.99
N CYS A 387 24.32 -12.62 -4.38
CA CYS A 387 23.48 -11.52 -4.83
C CYS A 387 23.96 -10.99 -6.18
N LEU A 388 23.06 -10.86 -7.15
CA LEU A 388 23.38 -10.17 -8.40
C LEU A 388 23.82 -8.73 -8.08
N ARG A 389 25.03 -8.37 -8.52
CA ARG A 389 25.53 -7.01 -8.49
C ARG A 389 25.82 -6.55 -9.91
N ILE A 390 25.55 -5.28 -10.19
CA ILE A 390 26.01 -4.67 -11.43
C ILE A 390 27.50 -4.40 -11.23
N PRO A 391 28.41 -5.08 -11.94
CA PRO A 391 29.84 -4.86 -11.77
C PRO A 391 30.16 -3.45 -12.27
N SER A 392 30.54 -2.53 -11.37
CA SER A 392 30.96 -1.18 -11.75
C SER A 392 32.40 -0.91 -11.32
N PRO A 393 33.35 -0.77 -12.27
CA PRO A 393 34.72 -0.33 -11.97
C PRO A 393 34.82 1.19 -11.70
N GLN A 394 33.70 1.92 -11.73
CA GLN A 394 33.59 3.38 -11.52
C GLN A 394 32.34 3.72 -10.68
N PRO A 395 32.20 4.95 -10.14
CA PRO A 395 30.95 5.36 -9.51
C PRO A 395 29.78 5.17 -10.48
N LEU A 396 28.73 4.49 -10.03
CA LEU A 396 27.54 4.21 -10.81
C LEU A 396 26.90 5.53 -11.29
N VAL A 397 26.77 5.73 -12.61
CA VAL A 397 26.13 6.92 -13.18
C VAL A 397 24.66 6.59 -13.44
N CYS A 398 23.78 7.09 -12.60
CA CYS A 398 22.34 6.78 -12.65
C CYS A 398 21.70 7.04 -14.02
N GLY A 399 22.06 8.13 -14.70
CA GLY A 399 21.54 8.46 -16.03
C GLY A 399 21.76 7.37 -17.09
N ALA A 400 22.90 6.67 -17.03
CA ALA A 400 23.24 5.61 -18.00
C ALA A 400 22.48 4.30 -17.74
N LEU A 401 21.99 4.06 -16.52
CA LEU A 401 21.15 2.90 -16.20
C LEU A 401 19.75 3.02 -16.81
N PHE A 402 19.20 4.24 -16.81
CA PHE A 402 17.87 4.51 -17.39
C PHE A 402 17.87 4.45 -18.93
N GLU A 403 19.00 4.72 -19.59
CA GLU A 403 19.12 4.63 -21.06
C GLU A 403 19.28 3.20 -21.59
N ASN A 404 20.04 2.34 -20.90
CA ASN A 404 20.34 0.98 -21.36
C ASN A 404 19.17 -0.01 -21.25
N LEU A 405 18.09 0.34 -20.55
CA LEU A 405 16.87 -0.48 -20.42
C LEU A 405 15.79 -0.13 -21.46
N ASN A 406 16.14 0.64 -22.48
CA ASN A 406 15.23 1.11 -23.52
C ASN A 406 15.41 0.25 -24.79
N PRO A 407 14.59 -0.80 -25.05
CA PRO A 407 14.78 -1.67 -26.22
C PRO A 407 14.41 -1.00 -27.56
N ASN A 408 14.02 0.27 -27.56
CA ASN A 408 13.56 1.00 -28.76
C ASN A 408 14.54 2.04 -29.30
N VAL A 409 15.81 2.02 -28.90
CA VAL A 409 16.84 2.82 -29.59
C VAL A 409 17.54 1.92 -30.60
N THR A 410 17.07 1.97 -31.85
CA THR A 410 17.88 1.55 -32.99
C THR A 410 19.22 2.27 -32.91
N PRO A 411 20.37 1.57 -33.05
CA PRO A 411 21.65 2.26 -33.09
C PRO A 411 21.64 3.15 -34.34
N SER A 412 21.69 4.46 -34.12
CA SER A 412 21.89 5.42 -35.20
C SER A 412 23.18 5.04 -35.92
N SER A 413 23.04 4.70 -37.20
CA SER A 413 24.11 4.33 -38.10
C SER A 413 25.26 5.33 -38.01
N SER A 414 26.45 4.83 -37.71
CA SER A 414 27.72 5.53 -37.88
C SER A 414 27.84 6.04 -39.31
N SER A 415 27.92 7.36 -39.48
CA SER A 415 28.33 7.99 -40.72
C SER A 415 29.79 7.66 -41.01
N SER A 416 30.05 6.89 -42.06
CA SER A 416 31.36 6.78 -42.70
C SER A 416 31.74 8.12 -43.36
N PRO A 417 33.00 8.59 -43.26
CA PRO A 417 33.45 9.72 -44.05
C PRO A 417 34.04 9.21 -45.37
N SER A 418 33.51 9.68 -46.49
CA SER A 418 34.20 9.65 -47.78
C SER A 418 33.82 10.90 -48.58
N PRO A 419 34.77 11.61 -49.20
CA PRO A 419 34.46 12.31 -50.44
C PRO A 419 34.27 11.31 -51.59
#